data_AF-X0I9B4-F1
#
_entry.id   AF-X0I9B4-F1
#
_cell.length_a   1.000
_cell.length_b   1.000
_cell.length_c   1.000
_cell.angle_alpha   90.00
_cell.angle_beta   90.00
_cell.angle_gamma   90.00
#
_symmetry.space_group_name_H-M   'P 1'
#
loop_
_entity.id
_entity.type
_entity.pdbx_description
1 polymer ?
#
loop_
_entity_poly.entity_id
_entity_poly.type
_entity_poly.pdbx_seq_one_letter_code
_entity_poly.pdbx_strand_id
1 'polypeptide(L)'
;MSALDAQLAKLQQLLGNGVKLEDRPKDEEDDNETSDNPVGDGADNNYGGMMERQRQATREQISQTVQQQEANTYAARRRELAEKKAKAFDNSKFRICQTVSKDFTFCPFKVVISYPERFVGKANKPRTKPFFTRILFEKTWDFFYLHDPEEPVRDPYLLIPTAQFEVFLEEINFELDTSLKIPPGVNMEKFYLKFGEHGTPRPRYLKRSEEETSLDARPWPAIDQDDIKGFKVATPKQQLAWKAKFRIVKSGFPPRNRTDPDKAARKKSHRERMLRNTQRCLGLLGDPDGFDVVFICVDVEALERKPNPVSEIGIAILDTRDTKGVDPNIVGRGWWPLIKTHHLRVYEFAGLRNYQFVKGCPDAFDFGTSTFPTNATVADSIMEIFNPWLNDQRNIVVVGHDVKQDIAYFTELGLDLRFLGGLAEPVDTQDIHQAWRGSTNGRSLSAVLNDLDIAHRHLHNAGNDAHYTLCAMLGIALEDIRKEEELSNKMLSKVD
;
A
#
# COMPACT_ATOMS: atom_id res chain seq x y z
N MET A 1 13.34 -12.03 -41.20
CA MET A 1 14.14 -11.98 -39.96
C MET A 1 13.36 -12.70 -38.88
N SER A 2 13.94 -13.75 -38.29
CA SER A 2 13.24 -14.55 -37.29
C SER A 2 13.10 -13.76 -35.97
N ALA A 3 12.09 -14.08 -35.16
CA ALA A 3 11.90 -13.45 -33.85
C ALA A 3 13.13 -13.62 -32.92
N LEU A 4 13.94 -14.65 -33.16
CA LEU A 4 15.18 -14.95 -32.46
C LEU A 4 16.28 -13.93 -32.78
N ASP A 5 16.39 -13.53 -34.06
CA ASP A 5 17.39 -12.56 -34.52
C ASP A 5 17.15 -11.17 -33.91
N ALA A 6 15.87 -10.79 -33.79
CA ALA A 6 15.46 -9.53 -33.17
C ALA A 6 15.73 -9.50 -31.66
N GLN A 7 15.60 -10.64 -30.97
CA GLN A 7 15.95 -10.77 -29.55
C GLN A 7 17.47 -10.75 -29.33
N LEU A 8 18.25 -11.36 -30.23
CA LEU A 8 19.71 -11.36 -30.15
C LEU A 8 20.29 -9.95 -30.33
N ALA A 9 19.78 -9.19 -31.30
CA ALA A 9 20.19 -7.81 -31.54
C ALA A 9 19.89 -6.89 -30.34
N LYS A 10 18.75 -7.10 -29.66
CA LYS A 10 18.37 -6.34 -28.46
C LYS A 10 19.26 -6.66 -27.25
N LEU A 11 19.73 -7.90 -27.16
CA LEU A 11 20.69 -8.36 -26.12
C LEU A 11 22.10 -7.81 -26.35
N GLN A 12 22.55 -7.76 -27.61
CA GLN A 12 23.85 -7.18 -27.99
C GLN A 12 23.91 -5.66 -27.73
N GLN A 13 22.80 -4.95 -27.91
CA GLN A 13 22.70 -3.52 -27.63
C GLN A 13 22.72 -3.18 -26.13
N LEU A 14 22.27 -4.11 -25.27
CA LEU A 14 22.20 -3.90 -23.81
C LEU A 14 23.48 -4.30 -23.07
N LEU A 15 24.27 -5.24 -23.59
CA LEU A 15 25.42 -5.83 -22.90
C LEU A 15 26.79 -5.51 -23.52
N GLY A 16 26.81 -4.84 -24.68
CA GLY A 16 28.02 -4.64 -25.47
C GLY A 16 28.43 -5.91 -26.24
N ASN A 17 29.22 -5.74 -27.30
CA ASN A 17 29.53 -6.78 -28.29
C ASN A 17 30.32 -7.95 -27.70
N GLY A 18 29.65 -8.98 -27.20
CA GLY A 18 30.32 -10.17 -26.66
C GLY A 18 29.52 -11.48 -26.56
N VAL A 19 28.25 -11.52 -26.97
CA VAL A 19 27.42 -12.72 -26.81
C VAL A 19 27.34 -13.51 -28.13
N LYS A 20 27.86 -14.74 -28.14
CA LYS A 20 27.64 -15.74 -29.20
C LYS A 20 26.87 -16.92 -28.62
N LEU A 21 25.91 -17.45 -29.38
CA LEU A 21 25.21 -18.69 -29.05
C LEU A 21 26.14 -19.88 -29.31
N GLU A 22 26.20 -20.80 -28.36
CA GLU A 22 26.97 -22.04 -28.48
C GLU A 22 26.08 -23.09 -29.15
N ASP A 23 26.50 -23.60 -30.31
CA ASP A 23 25.77 -24.64 -31.03
C ASP A 23 25.98 -26.00 -30.34
N ARG A 24 24.87 -26.64 -29.93
CA ARG A 24 24.89 -28.04 -29.52
C ARG A 24 24.95 -28.93 -30.78
N PRO A 25 25.83 -29.94 -30.85
CA PRO A 25 25.81 -30.89 -31.94
C PRO A 25 24.52 -31.72 -31.90
N LYS A 26 23.88 -31.85 -33.07
CA LYS A 26 22.80 -32.78 -33.31
C LYS A 26 23.37 -34.18 -33.51
N ASP A 27 22.76 -35.14 -32.85
CA ASP A 27 22.85 -36.56 -33.18
C ASP A 27 22.22 -36.78 -34.56
N GLU A 28 22.95 -37.37 -35.50
CA GLU A 28 22.38 -38.01 -36.69
C GLU A 28 23.00 -39.41 -36.85
N GLU A 29 22.08 -40.37 -36.90
CA GLU A 29 22.24 -41.75 -37.34
C GLU A 29 22.74 -41.79 -38.80
N ASP A 30 23.68 -42.67 -39.13
CA ASP A 30 23.46 -43.70 -40.17
C ASP A 30 24.67 -44.66 -40.32
N ASP A 31 24.35 -45.94 -40.12
CA ASP A 31 24.74 -47.17 -40.82
C ASP A 31 26.08 -47.31 -41.59
N ASN A 32 26.83 -48.33 -41.12
CA ASN A 32 27.54 -49.39 -41.87
C ASN A 32 27.98 -49.13 -43.33
N GLU A 33 29.31 -49.20 -43.56
CA GLU A 33 29.86 -50.28 -44.40
C GLU A 33 31.39 -50.43 -44.22
N THR A 34 31.81 -51.69 -44.25
CA THR A 34 33.15 -52.25 -44.04
C THR A 34 34.18 -51.85 -45.10
N SER A 35 35.43 -51.58 -44.68
CA SER A 35 36.61 -52.13 -45.40
C SER A 35 37.83 -52.23 -44.47
N ASP A 36 38.42 -53.43 -44.46
CA ASP A 36 39.65 -53.81 -43.80
C ASP A 36 40.88 -53.08 -44.39
N ASN A 37 41.79 -52.61 -43.54
CA ASN A 37 43.12 -53.22 -43.43
C ASN A 37 43.96 -52.65 -42.28
N PRO A 38 44.90 -53.44 -41.73
CA PRO A 38 45.54 -53.21 -40.44
C PRO A 38 46.94 -52.59 -40.57
N VAL A 39 47.52 -52.21 -39.43
CA VAL A 39 48.96 -52.15 -39.04
C VAL A 39 49.28 -50.83 -38.35
N GLY A 40 49.82 -50.92 -37.13
CA GLY A 40 50.56 -49.81 -36.51
C GLY A 40 50.52 -49.78 -34.98
N ASP A 41 51.10 -50.79 -34.34
CA ASP A 41 51.41 -50.75 -32.91
C ASP A 41 52.44 -49.65 -32.64
N GLY A 42 52.22 -48.81 -31.62
CA GLY A 42 53.24 -47.91 -31.09
C GLY A 42 52.86 -46.43 -30.94
N ALA A 43 52.79 -46.00 -29.67
CA ALA A 43 52.94 -44.63 -29.18
C ALA A 43 51.77 -43.65 -29.37
N ASP A 44 50.73 -43.75 -28.52
CA ASP A 44 49.99 -42.52 -28.14
C ASP A 44 49.22 -42.52 -26.81
N ASN A 45 49.48 -43.46 -25.89
CA ASN A 45 48.86 -43.45 -24.56
C ASN A 45 49.48 -42.44 -23.58
N ASN A 46 50.59 -41.78 -23.93
CA ASN A 46 51.29 -40.87 -23.02
C ASN A 46 50.88 -39.39 -23.23
N TYR A 47 50.60 -38.97 -24.48
CA TYR A 47 50.23 -37.59 -24.79
C TYR A 47 48.82 -37.22 -24.28
N GLY A 48 47.83 -38.11 -24.46
CA GLY A 48 46.48 -37.92 -23.92
C GLY A 48 46.47 -37.83 -22.40
N GLY A 49 47.22 -38.70 -21.72
CA GLY A 49 47.36 -38.69 -20.26
C GLY A 49 48.18 -37.51 -19.69
N MET A 50 49.05 -36.89 -20.48
CA MET A 50 49.74 -35.64 -20.12
C MET A 50 48.82 -34.42 -20.27
N MET A 51 48.08 -34.32 -21.38
CA MET A 51 47.09 -33.25 -21.62
C MET A 51 45.98 -33.25 -20.56
N GLU A 52 45.47 -34.42 -20.17
CA GLU A 52 44.42 -34.53 -19.15
C GLU A 52 44.93 -34.11 -17.76
N ARG A 53 46.16 -34.50 -17.39
CA ARG A 53 46.82 -34.04 -16.16
C ARG A 53 47.04 -32.53 -16.15
N GLN A 54 47.41 -31.95 -17.28
CA GLN A 54 47.61 -30.50 -17.40
C GLN A 54 46.28 -29.75 -17.27
N ARG A 55 45.19 -30.25 -17.87
CA ARG A 55 43.83 -29.71 -17.70
C ARG A 55 43.33 -29.81 -16.26
N GLN A 56 43.59 -30.93 -15.58
CA GLN A 56 43.24 -31.11 -14.17
C GLN A 56 44.02 -30.13 -13.28
N ALA A 57 45.34 -30.02 -13.46
CA ALA A 57 46.17 -29.05 -12.73
C ALA A 57 45.72 -27.60 -12.97
N THR A 58 45.34 -27.23 -14.21
CA THR A 58 44.79 -25.90 -14.50
C THR A 58 43.44 -25.67 -13.82
N ARG A 59 42.53 -26.66 -13.81
CA ARG A 59 41.24 -26.57 -13.11
C ARG A 59 41.43 -26.41 -11.59
N GLU A 60 42.36 -27.15 -11.01
CA GLU A 60 42.71 -27.03 -9.58
C GLU A 60 43.31 -25.66 -9.25
N GLN A 61 44.22 -25.15 -10.09
CA GLN A 61 44.77 -23.80 -9.92
C GLN A 61 43.70 -22.71 -10.03
N ILE A 62 42.78 -22.82 -10.99
CA ILE A 62 41.65 -21.89 -11.12
C ILE A 62 40.76 -21.97 -9.88
N SER A 63 40.42 -23.17 -9.42
CA SER A 63 39.61 -23.37 -8.21
C SER A 63 40.26 -22.77 -6.96
N GLN A 64 41.56 -23.00 -6.76
CA GLN A 64 42.32 -22.41 -5.65
C GLN A 64 42.39 -20.88 -5.76
N THR A 65 42.56 -20.34 -6.96
CA THR A 65 42.59 -18.89 -7.20
C THR A 65 41.24 -18.25 -6.88
N VAL A 66 40.13 -18.87 -7.29
CA VAL A 66 38.77 -18.43 -6.99
C VAL A 66 38.51 -18.45 -5.48
N GLN A 67 38.85 -19.55 -4.80
CA GLN A 67 38.71 -19.66 -3.34
C GLN A 67 39.53 -18.61 -2.58
N GLN A 68 40.77 -18.36 -3.03
CA GLN A 68 41.62 -17.34 -2.44
C GLN A 68 41.05 -15.92 -2.67
N GLN A 69 40.49 -15.66 -3.85
CA GLN A 69 39.82 -14.39 -4.15
C GLN A 69 38.58 -14.19 -3.28
N GLU A 70 37.72 -15.20 -3.15
CA GLU A 70 36.54 -15.17 -2.29
C GLU A 70 36.91 -14.92 -0.82
N ALA A 71 37.94 -15.61 -0.31
CA ALA A 71 38.45 -15.41 1.04
C ALA A 71 38.99 -13.99 1.25
N ASN A 72 39.73 -13.45 0.28
CA ASN A 72 40.24 -12.08 0.32
C ASN A 72 39.09 -11.05 0.30
N THR A 73 38.08 -11.26 -0.55
CA THR A 73 36.89 -10.39 -0.61
C THR A 73 36.10 -10.43 0.69
N TYR A 74 35.90 -11.61 1.28
CA TYR A 74 35.26 -11.77 2.58
C TYR A 74 36.03 -11.02 3.67
N ALA A 75 37.35 -11.20 3.74
CA ALA A 75 38.20 -10.53 4.72
C ALA A 75 38.18 -9.00 4.57
N ALA A 76 38.20 -8.48 3.33
CA ALA A 76 38.10 -7.05 3.06
C ALA A 76 36.75 -6.47 3.54
N ARG A 77 35.64 -7.13 3.20
CA ARG A 77 34.29 -6.72 3.65
C ARG A 77 34.15 -6.78 5.18
N ARG A 78 34.72 -7.79 5.84
CA ARG A 78 34.76 -7.88 7.32
C ARG A 78 35.51 -6.70 7.95
N ARG A 79 36.63 -6.28 7.37
CA ARG A 79 37.39 -5.10 7.84
C ARG A 79 36.58 -3.82 7.66
N GLU A 80 35.95 -3.65 6.50
CA GLU A 80 35.08 -2.50 6.24
C GLU A 80 33.91 -2.42 7.24
N LEU A 81 33.24 -3.54 7.51
CA LEU A 81 32.15 -3.61 8.48
C LEU A 81 32.63 -3.28 9.91
N ALA A 82 33.81 -3.75 10.30
CA ALA A 82 34.42 -3.43 11.59
C ALA A 82 34.74 -1.94 11.72
N GLU A 83 35.26 -1.30 10.66
CA GLU A 83 35.49 0.14 10.63
C GLU A 83 34.19 0.94 10.72
N LYS A 84 33.14 0.54 9.99
CA LYS A 84 31.82 1.17 10.09
C LYS A 84 31.24 1.03 11.49
N LYS A 85 31.38 -0.14 12.12
CA LYS A 85 30.94 -0.37 13.51
C LYS A 85 31.67 0.55 14.49
N ALA A 86 32.99 0.74 14.33
CA ALA A 86 33.76 1.67 15.15
C ALA A 86 33.36 3.14 14.92
N LYS A 87 33.00 3.52 13.68
CA LYS A 87 32.55 4.87 13.32
C LYS A 87 31.10 5.15 13.69
N ALA A 88 30.26 4.11 13.82
CA ALA A 88 28.83 4.25 14.09
C ALA A 88 28.56 4.99 15.41
N PHE A 89 29.36 4.69 16.43
CA PHE A 89 29.34 5.44 17.68
C PHE A 89 30.64 5.26 18.47
N ASP A 90 31.29 6.38 18.79
CA ASP A 90 32.44 6.43 19.70
C ASP A 90 31.98 6.90 21.08
N ASN A 91 31.98 5.97 22.04
CA ASN A 91 31.55 6.23 23.40
C ASN A 91 32.69 6.70 24.33
N SER A 92 33.93 6.78 23.84
CA SER A 92 35.13 7.04 24.67
C SER A 92 35.08 8.35 25.46
N LYS A 93 34.29 9.32 24.97
CA LYS A 93 34.10 10.65 25.57
C LYS A 93 32.77 10.79 26.33
N PHE A 94 31.97 9.73 26.42
CA PHE A 94 30.64 9.79 27.05
C PHE A 94 30.65 9.29 28.48
N ARG A 95 30.07 10.09 29.38
CA ARG A 95 29.75 9.71 30.76
C ARG A 95 28.27 9.43 30.89
N ILE A 96 27.90 8.60 31.86
CA ILE A 96 26.50 8.34 32.21
C ILE A 96 25.80 9.69 32.47
N CYS A 97 24.55 9.82 32.02
CA CYS A 97 23.74 11.04 32.05
C CYS A 97 24.19 12.17 31.10
N GLN A 98 25.22 11.98 30.28
CA GLN A 98 25.67 13.01 29.34
C GLN A 98 24.72 13.13 28.14
N THR A 99 24.36 14.36 27.80
CA THR A 99 23.53 14.68 26.64
C THR A 99 24.35 14.75 25.35
N VAL A 100 23.72 14.43 24.21
CA VAL A 100 24.32 14.58 22.88
C VAL A 100 23.94 15.90 22.19
N SER A 101 24.60 16.19 21.06
CA SER A 101 24.18 17.24 20.14
C SER A 101 22.72 17.05 19.69
N LYS A 102 22.01 18.15 19.46
CA LYS A 102 20.62 18.18 18.93
C LYS A 102 20.50 17.58 17.52
N ASP A 103 21.60 17.56 16.78
CA ASP A 103 21.63 17.02 15.40
C ASP A 103 21.76 15.49 15.37
N PHE A 104 22.02 14.89 16.53
CA PHE A 104 22.16 13.46 16.69
C PHE A 104 20.82 12.74 16.44
N THR A 105 20.87 11.65 15.70
CA THR A 105 19.68 10.86 15.34
C THR A 105 19.62 9.59 16.15
N PHE A 106 18.42 9.29 16.62
CA PHE A 106 18.13 8.13 17.46
C PHE A 106 17.08 7.24 16.85
N CYS A 107 17.27 5.94 17.03
CA CYS A 107 16.26 4.93 16.83
C CYS A 107 15.78 4.40 18.20
N PRO A 108 14.47 4.41 18.48
CA PRO A 108 13.96 3.77 19.69
C PRO A 108 14.24 2.27 19.67
N PHE A 109 14.69 1.71 20.79
CA PHE A 109 15.04 0.28 20.81
C PHE A 109 13.83 -0.64 20.54
N LYS A 110 12.61 -0.21 20.93
CA LYS A 110 11.37 -0.91 20.56
C LYS A 110 11.11 -0.92 19.04
N VAL A 111 11.48 0.14 18.33
CA VAL A 111 11.38 0.22 16.86
C VAL A 111 12.37 -0.75 16.21
N VAL A 112 13.59 -0.84 16.74
CA VAL A 112 14.62 -1.80 16.31
C VAL A 112 14.14 -3.24 16.46
N ILE A 113 13.67 -3.64 17.65
CA ILE A 113 13.21 -5.01 17.93
C ILE A 113 12.04 -5.42 17.02
N SER A 114 11.17 -4.48 16.65
CA SER A 114 9.99 -4.74 15.83
C SER A 114 10.22 -4.58 14.32
N TYR A 115 11.42 -4.18 13.90
CA TYR A 115 11.80 -4.06 12.48
C TYR A 115 11.51 -5.30 11.63
N PRO A 116 11.90 -6.54 12.02
CA PRO A 116 11.72 -7.72 11.17
C PRO A 116 10.24 -8.00 10.88
N GLU A 117 9.37 -7.73 11.85
CA GLU A 117 7.93 -7.96 11.69
C GLU A 117 7.27 -6.99 10.70
N ARG A 118 7.86 -5.79 10.54
CA ARG A 118 7.31 -4.68 9.77
C ARG A 118 7.88 -4.56 8.37
N PHE A 119 9.19 -4.75 8.23
CA PHE A 119 9.93 -4.34 7.02
C PHE A 119 10.69 -5.48 6.35
N VAL A 120 10.79 -6.64 6.97
CA VAL A 120 11.41 -7.81 6.33
C VAL A 120 10.33 -8.64 5.62
N GLY A 121 10.54 -8.86 4.32
CA GLY A 121 9.64 -9.66 3.48
C GLY A 121 9.56 -11.12 3.93
N LYS A 122 8.49 -11.83 3.51
CA LYS A 122 8.19 -13.21 3.93
C LYS A 122 9.36 -14.18 3.71
N ALA A 123 10.12 -14.02 2.62
CA ALA A 123 11.26 -14.88 2.30
C ALA A 123 12.42 -14.76 3.30
N ASN A 124 12.79 -13.53 3.70
CA ASN A 124 13.94 -13.29 4.56
C ASN A 124 13.59 -13.28 6.06
N LYS A 125 12.31 -13.13 6.42
CA LYS A 125 11.87 -13.02 7.82
C LYS A 125 12.33 -14.18 8.71
N PRO A 126 12.22 -15.48 8.31
CA PRO A 126 12.72 -16.58 9.13
C PRO A 126 14.23 -16.54 9.35
N ARG A 127 14.99 -16.10 8.34
CA ARG A 127 16.46 -16.03 8.35
C ARG A 127 16.97 -14.89 9.23
N THR A 128 16.27 -13.76 9.25
CA THR A 128 16.66 -12.58 10.05
C THR A 128 16.20 -12.67 11.51
N LYS A 129 15.16 -13.44 11.80
CA LYS A 129 14.56 -13.56 13.15
C LYS A 129 15.57 -13.85 14.28
N PRO A 130 16.57 -14.75 14.13
CA PRO A 130 17.56 -15.01 15.19
C PRO A 130 18.36 -13.77 15.59
N PHE A 131 18.72 -12.91 14.62
CA PHE A 131 19.48 -11.68 14.87
C PHE A 131 18.71 -10.69 15.74
N PHE A 132 17.39 -10.61 15.60
CA PHE A 132 16.54 -9.71 16.40
C PHE A 132 16.09 -10.34 17.72
N THR A 133 15.94 -11.67 17.77
CA THR A 133 15.56 -12.39 19.00
C THR A 133 16.72 -12.40 20.00
N ARG A 134 17.95 -12.49 19.51
CA ARG A 134 19.18 -12.46 20.30
C ARG A 134 19.98 -11.18 20.01
N ILE A 135 19.30 -10.04 19.88
CA ILE A 135 19.91 -8.78 19.41
C ILE A 135 21.06 -8.26 20.30
N LEU A 136 21.14 -8.71 21.55
CA LEU A 136 22.20 -8.35 22.47
C LEU A 136 23.37 -9.35 22.50
N PHE A 137 23.11 -10.59 22.12
CA PHE A 137 24.09 -11.67 22.21
C PHE A 137 25.21 -11.45 21.21
N GLU A 138 26.47 -11.46 21.68
CA GLU A 138 27.68 -11.21 20.87
C GLU A 138 27.64 -9.87 20.10
N LYS A 139 26.83 -8.92 20.58
CA LYS A 139 26.63 -7.62 19.95
C LYS A 139 26.88 -6.51 20.94
N THR A 140 27.42 -5.42 20.41
CA THR A 140 27.78 -4.25 21.20
C THR A 140 26.80 -3.14 20.90
N TRP A 141 26.20 -2.59 21.94
CA TRP A 141 25.24 -1.49 21.80
C TRP A 141 25.50 -0.41 22.84
N ASP A 142 25.66 0.83 22.38
CA ASP A 142 25.58 2.00 23.24
C ASP A 142 24.13 2.48 23.36
N PHE A 143 23.64 2.51 24.59
CA PHE A 143 22.26 2.85 24.92
C PHE A 143 22.14 4.26 25.47
N PHE A 144 21.02 4.87 25.12
CA PHE A 144 20.55 6.15 25.63
C PHE A 144 19.18 5.96 26.27
N TYR A 145 18.85 6.83 27.22
CA TYR A 145 17.55 6.82 27.87
C TYR A 145 16.87 8.18 27.74
N LEU A 146 15.55 8.17 27.67
CA LEU A 146 14.71 9.35 27.66
C LEU A 146 13.50 9.15 28.57
N HIS A 147 13.33 10.07 29.51
CA HIS A 147 12.20 10.09 30.44
C HIS A 147 10.97 10.77 29.84
N ASP A 148 9.80 10.42 30.37
CA ASP A 148 8.57 11.16 30.16
C ASP A 148 8.50 12.32 31.19
N PRO A 149 8.60 13.59 30.79
CA PRO A 149 8.56 14.71 31.72
C PRO A 149 7.21 14.86 32.44
N GLU A 150 6.15 14.23 31.92
CA GLU A 150 4.82 14.19 32.55
C GLU A 150 4.65 13.01 33.50
N GLU A 151 5.49 11.97 33.38
CA GLU A 151 5.49 10.77 34.23
C GLU A 151 6.88 10.53 34.86
N PRO A 152 7.45 11.48 35.64
CA PRO A 152 8.87 11.47 36.04
C PRO A 152 9.28 10.31 36.96
N VAL A 153 8.31 9.58 37.53
CA VAL A 153 8.53 8.42 38.41
C VAL A 153 8.66 7.12 37.61
N ARG A 154 8.24 7.11 36.34
CA ARG A 154 8.30 5.90 35.50
C ARG A 154 9.70 5.67 34.94
N ASP A 155 9.99 4.40 34.70
CA ASP A 155 11.22 3.99 34.02
C ASP A 155 11.33 4.68 32.65
N PRO A 156 12.55 5.10 32.26
CA PRO A 156 12.78 5.74 30.98
C PRO A 156 12.72 4.74 29.83
N TYR A 157 12.68 5.27 28.61
CA TYR A 157 12.68 4.46 27.40
C TYR A 157 14.06 4.44 26.75
N LEU A 158 14.43 3.27 26.22
CA LEU A 158 15.73 3.05 25.59
C LEU A 158 15.74 3.49 24.12
N LEU A 159 16.83 4.15 23.76
CA LEU A 159 17.18 4.53 22.39
C LEU A 159 18.61 4.08 22.10
N ILE A 160 18.91 3.96 20.81
CA ILE A 160 20.25 3.76 20.29
C ILE A 160 20.54 4.81 19.21
N PRO A 161 21.80 5.18 18.97
CA PRO A 161 22.21 5.89 17.77
C PRO A 161 21.69 5.21 16.50
N THR A 162 21.10 5.98 15.58
CA THR A 162 20.58 5.42 14.33
C THR A 162 21.68 4.75 13.51
N ALA A 163 22.89 5.30 13.51
CA ALA A 163 24.06 4.72 12.84
C ALA A 163 24.39 3.29 13.31
N GLN A 164 24.20 2.98 14.60
CA GLN A 164 24.38 1.61 15.10
C GLN A 164 23.35 0.64 14.51
N PHE A 165 22.12 1.10 14.29
CA PHE A 165 21.10 0.28 13.65
C PHE A 165 21.39 0.05 12.17
N GLU A 166 21.87 1.06 11.45
CA GLU A 166 22.28 0.93 10.05
C GLU A 166 23.38 -0.12 9.89
N VAL A 167 24.45 -0.03 10.70
CA VAL A 167 25.54 -1.03 10.70
C VAL A 167 25.04 -2.42 11.08
N PHE A 168 24.09 -2.52 12.01
CA PHE A 168 23.48 -3.80 12.36
C PHE A 168 22.71 -4.42 11.18
N LEU A 169 22.01 -3.62 10.37
CA LEU A 169 21.37 -4.11 9.14
C LEU A 169 22.42 -4.52 8.09
N GLU A 170 23.53 -3.79 7.98
CA GLU A 170 24.66 -4.17 7.11
C GLU A 170 25.29 -5.50 7.53
N GLU A 171 25.42 -5.76 8.83
CA GLU A 171 25.91 -7.04 9.36
C GLU A 171 24.98 -8.19 8.96
N ILE A 172 23.66 -8.00 9.08
CA ILE A 172 22.69 -9.02 8.64
C ILE A 172 22.78 -9.24 7.14
N ASN A 173 22.93 -8.16 6.36
CA ASN A 173 23.10 -8.24 4.90
C ASN A 173 24.33 -9.01 4.50
N PHE A 174 25.44 -8.81 5.22
CA PHE A 174 26.68 -9.52 5.02
C PHE A 174 26.54 -11.02 5.29
N GLU A 175 25.93 -11.40 6.42
CA GLU A 175 25.79 -12.81 6.82
C GLU A 175 24.73 -13.58 6.02
N LEU A 176 23.67 -12.90 5.57
CA LEU A 176 22.53 -13.56 4.92
C LEU A 176 22.43 -13.31 3.41
N ASP A 177 23.35 -12.53 2.83
CA ASP A 177 23.26 -12.04 1.46
C ASP A 177 21.89 -11.37 1.19
N THR A 178 21.59 -10.34 1.99
CA THR A 178 20.33 -9.57 1.89
C THR A 178 20.59 -8.08 1.64
N SER A 179 19.52 -7.30 1.42
CA SER A 179 19.58 -5.85 1.21
C SER A 179 18.60 -5.09 2.13
N LEU A 180 18.63 -5.42 3.43
CA LEU A 180 17.88 -4.73 4.47
C LEU A 180 18.41 -3.31 4.65
N LYS A 181 17.49 -2.35 4.77
CA LYS A 181 17.79 -0.94 5.03
C LYS A 181 16.66 -0.29 5.79
N ILE A 182 16.91 0.86 6.40
CA ILE A 182 15.82 1.69 6.92
C ILE A 182 14.89 2.06 5.75
N PRO A 183 13.57 1.81 5.86
CA PRO A 183 12.65 2.02 4.75
C PRO A 183 12.54 3.51 4.39
N PRO A 184 12.54 3.88 3.10
CA PRO A 184 12.33 5.27 2.68
C PRO A 184 10.89 5.74 2.94
N GLY A 185 10.66 7.04 2.77
CA GLY A 185 9.34 7.66 2.89
C GLY A 185 8.88 7.85 4.34
N VAL A 186 7.57 7.78 4.58
CA VAL A 186 6.93 8.13 5.86
C VAL A 186 7.40 7.33 7.09
N ASN A 187 8.02 6.16 6.88
CA ASN A 187 8.56 5.38 7.99
C ASN A 187 9.99 5.76 8.36
N MET A 188 10.74 6.41 7.46
CA MET A 188 12.13 6.83 7.66
C MET A 188 12.27 7.70 8.91
N GLU A 189 11.39 8.69 9.07
CA GLU A 189 11.40 9.64 10.19
C GLU A 189 11.31 8.97 11.57
N LYS A 190 10.76 7.75 11.65
CA LYS A 190 10.64 6.99 12.91
C LYS A 190 11.95 6.35 13.36
N PHE A 191 12.94 6.27 12.46
CA PHE A 191 14.28 5.75 12.72
C PHE A 191 15.33 6.85 12.90
N TYR A 192 15.06 8.08 12.47
CA TYR A 192 15.96 9.24 12.58
C TYR A 192 15.37 10.33 13.50
N LEU A 193 15.04 9.98 14.74
CA LEU A 193 14.45 10.93 15.68
C LEU A 193 15.51 11.89 16.23
N LYS A 194 15.20 13.19 16.21
CA LYS A 194 16.02 14.26 16.82
C LYS A 194 15.30 14.90 18.00
N PHE A 195 16.05 15.23 19.04
CA PHE A 195 15.55 15.77 20.31
C PHE A 195 16.35 16.99 20.76
N GLY A 196 15.81 17.77 21.71
CA GLY A 196 16.45 18.98 22.23
C GLY A 196 16.07 20.27 21.53
N GLU A 197 15.20 20.22 20.51
CA GLU A 197 14.66 21.40 19.85
C GLU A 197 13.91 22.28 20.87
N HIS A 198 14.18 23.59 20.86
CA HIS A 198 13.51 24.56 21.74
C HIS A 198 13.60 24.26 23.25
N GLY A 199 14.68 23.61 23.70
CA GLY A 199 14.87 23.29 25.13
C GLY A 199 13.99 22.14 25.64
N THR A 200 13.36 21.37 24.74
CA THR A 200 12.64 20.15 25.10
C THR A 200 13.59 19.02 25.55
N PRO A 201 13.10 18.03 26.31
CA PRO A 201 13.94 16.93 26.82
C PRO A 201 14.70 16.20 25.72
N ARG A 202 15.93 15.77 26.02
CA ARG A 202 16.83 15.07 25.09
C ARG A 202 17.45 13.80 25.69
N PRO A 203 17.71 12.77 24.86
CA PRO A 203 18.33 11.53 25.33
C PRO A 203 19.69 11.76 26.01
N ARG A 204 19.94 10.98 27.06
CA ARG A 204 21.20 10.95 27.79
C ARG A 204 21.84 9.57 27.69
N TYR A 205 23.16 9.53 27.65
CA TYR A 205 23.90 8.28 27.58
C TYR A 205 23.67 7.45 28.86
N LEU A 206 23.37 6.17 28.67
CA LEU A 206 23.11 5.21 29.74
C LEU A 206 24.34 4.34 30.00
N LYS A 207 24.66 3.46 29.05
CA LYS A 207 25.74 2.48 29.14
C LYS A 207 26.04 1.87 27.77
N ARG A 208 27.18 1.20 27.70
CA ARG A 208 27.51 0.23 26.65
C ARG A 208 27.15 -1.17 27.13
N SER A 209 26.45 -1.91 26.31
CA SER A 209 26.15 -3.33 26.49
C SER A 209 27.21 -4.14 25.75
N GLU A 210 27.99 -4.93 26.49
CA GLU A 210 28.99 -5.85 25.95
C GLU A 210 28.56 -7.27 26.29
N GLU A 211 28.12 -8.03 25.29
CA GLU A 211 27.75 -9.46 25.41
C GLU A 211 26.66 -9.79 26.47
N GLU A 212 25.88 -8.80 26.89
CA GLU A 212 24.80 -9.00 27.85
C GLU A 212 23.65 -9.82 27.24
N THR A 213 23.07 -10.73 28.03
CA THR A 213 21.85 -11.46 27.65
C THR A 213 20.56 -10.71 28.02
N SER A 214 20.67 -9.62 28.80
CA SER A 214 19.55 -8.80 29.28
C SER A 214 19.98 -7.34 29.53
N LEU A 215 19.10 -6.39 29.23
CA LEU A 215 19.32 -4.94 29.34
C LEU A 215 18.84 -4.31 30.66
N ASP A 216 18.79 -5.08 31.75
CA ASP A 216 18.34 -4.51 33.01
C ASP A 216 19.39 -3.53 33.57
N ALA A 217 19.10 -2.23 33.47
CA ALA A 217 19.97 -1.15 33.91
C ALA A 217 19.49 -0.54 35.24
N ARG A 218 18.66 -1.27 36.01
CA ARG A 218 18.19 -0.81 37.31
C ARG A 218 19.33 -0.75 38.34
N PRO A 219 19.40 0.30 39.19
CA PRO A 219 18.47 1.43 39.26
C PRO A 219 18.68 2.45 38.12
N TRP A 220 17.58 2.95 37.56
CA TRP A 220 17.63 3.94 36.48
C TRP A 220 18.09 5.32 36.97
N PRO A 221 18.84 6.09 36.17
CA PRO A 221 19.12 7.48 36.49
C PRO A 221 17.83 8.30 36.59
N ALA A 222 17.73 9.16 37.60
CA ALA A 222 16.60 10.06 37.77
C ALA A 222 16.43 11.02 36.58
N ILE A 223 15.20 11.48 36.34
CA ILE A 223 14.94 12.53 35.37
C ILE A 223 15.62 13.84 35.80
N ASP A 224 16.19 14.55 34.83
CA ASP A 224 16.79 15.85 35.04
C ASP A 224 15.71 16.92 35.24
N GLN A 225 15.87 17.78 36.25
CA GLN A 225 14.89 18.84 36.52
C GLN A 225 14.79 19.86 35.38
N ASP A 226 15.87 20.08 34.63
CA ASP A 226 15.88 21.03 33.53
C ASP A 226 15.07 20.51 32.33
N ASP A 227 14.97 19.19 32.16
CA ASP A 227 14.07 18.59 31.15
C ASP A 227 12.60 18.86 31.49
N ILE A 228 12.23 18.72 32.77
CA ILE A 228 10.85 19.00 33.23
C ILE A 228 10.54 20.48 33.04
N LYS A 229 11.44 21.38 33.47
CA LYS A 229 11.27 22.83 33.34
C LYS A 229 11.21 23.24 31.87
N GLY A 230 12.15 22.76 31.05
CA GLY A 230 12.22 23.04 29.62
C GLY A 230 10.96 22.59 28.88
N PHE A 231 10.44 21.40 29.21
CA PHE A 231 9.18 20.92 28.66
C PHE A 231 7.98 21.78 29.06
N LYS A 232 7.89 22.20 30.33
CA LYS A 232 6.80 23.06 30.83
C LYS A 232 6.80 24.45 30.20
N VAL A 233 7.96 25.02 29.94
CA VAL A 233 8.13 26.35 29.32
C VAL A 233 7.88 26.32 27.80
N ALA A 234 8.08 25.17 27.15
CA ALA A 234 7.84 25.04 25.72
C ALA A 234 6.38 25.34 25.34
N THR A 235 6.17 25.96 24.18
CA THR A 235 4.83 26.27 23.66
C THR A 235 4.01 25.00 23.41
N PRO A 236 2.65 25.08 23.37
CA PRO A 236 1.81 23.92 23.09
C PRO A 236 2.17 23.18 21.79
N LYS A 237 2.56 23.92 20.74
CA LYS A 237 3.01 23.34 19.46
C LYS A 237 4.32 22.54 19.62
N GLN A 238 5.27 23.05 20.39
CA GLN A 238 6.55 22.39 20.66
C GLN A 238 6.37 21.16 21.56
N GLN A 239 5.53 21.25 22.60
CA GLN A 239 5.16 20.11 23.42
C GLN A 239 4.48 19.02 22.58
N LEU A 240 3.56 19.38 21.70
CA LEU A 240 2.89 18.43 20.81
C LEU A 240 3.87 17.73 19.86
N ALA A 241 4.81 18.48 19.27
CA ALA A 241 5.84 17.93 18.40
C ALA A 241 6.77 16.95 19.17
N TRP A 242 7.19 17.31 20.38
CA TRP A 242 7.98 16.42 21.24
C TRP A 242 7.18 15.17 21.65
N LYS A 243 5.92 15.33 22.07
CA LYS A 243 5.01 14.22 22.42
C LYS A 243 4.78 13.28 21.24
N ALA A 244 4.72 13.79 20.01
CA ALA A 244 4.59 12.96 18.80
C ALA A 244 5.83 12.08 18.60
N LYS A 245 7.04 12.64 18.75
CA LYS A 245 8.31 11.88 18.71
C LYS A 245 8.37 10.87 19.86
N PHE A 246 8.08 11.31 21.09
CA PHE A 246 8.13 10.47 22.28
C PHE A 246 7.11 9.33 22.27
N ARG A 247 5.94 9.51 21.63
CA ARG A 247 4.97 8.43 21.43
C ARG A 247 5.58 7.25 20.67
N ILE A 248 6.43 7.52 19.66
CA ILE A 248 7.15 6.49 18.91
C ILE A 248 8.16 5.79 19.82
N VAL A 249 8.87 6.55 20.67
CA VAL A 249 9.80 5.99 21.66
C VAL A 249 9.07 5.06 22.65
N LYS A 250 7.94 5.53 23.20
CA LYS A 250 7.13 4.84 24.21
C LYS A 250 6.48 3.57 23.68
N SER A 251 5.86 3.65 22.50
CA SER A 251 5.00 2.59 21.96
C SER A 251 5.58 1.78 20.79
N GLY A 252 6.65 2.25 20.15
CA GLY A 252 7.16 1.65 18.92
C GLY A 252 6.20 1.85 17.75
N PHE A 253 6.11 0.84 16.86
CA PHE A 253 5.11 0.86 15.79
C PHE A 253 3.72 0.48 16.32
N PRO A 254 2.64 1.19 15.92
CA PRO A 254 1.29 0.83 16.32
C PRO A 254 0.96 -0.59 15.86
N PRO A 255 0.36 -1.45 16.70
CA PRO A 255 0.02 -2.82 16.33
C PRO A 255 -0.84 -2.82 15.05
N ARG A 256 -0.56 -3.77 14.15
CA ARG A 256 -1.16 -3.83 12.80
C ARG A 256 -2.70 -3.91 12.85
N ASN A 257 -3.25 -4.40 13.97
CA ASN A 257 -4.67 -4.76 14.14
C ASN A 257 -5.32 -4.15 15.40
N ARG A 258 -4.95 -2.95 15.85
CA ARG A 258 -5.89 -2.19 16.69
C ARG A 258 -6.77 -1.37 15.75
N THR A 259 -8.00 -1.82 15.56
CA THR A 259 -9.13 -0.93 15.29
C THR A 259 -9.15 0.11 16.40
N ASP A 260 -8.50 1.23 16.13
CA ASP A 260 -8.54 2.40 16.98
C ASP A 260 -10.03 2.76 17.18
N PRO A 261 -10.57 2.66 18.40
CA PRO A 261 -11.99 2.89 18.65
C PRO A 261 -12.39 4.32 18.26
N ASP A 262 -11.47 5.30 18.35
CA ASP A 262 -11.69 6.65 17.85
C ASP A 262 -11.77 6.67 16.32
N LYS A 263 -10.97 5.85 15.64
CA LYS A 263 -11.05 5.71 14.17
C LYS A 263 -12.33 5.01 13.74
N ALA A 264 -12.77 3.99 14.47
CA ALA A 264 -14.03 3.29 14.19
C ALA A 264 -15.23 4.21 14.41
N ALA A 265 -15.25 4.97 15.50
CA ALA A 265 -16.27 5.98 15.78
C ALA A 265 -16.26 7.11 14.74
N ARG A 266 -15.08 7.62 14.36
CA ARG A 266 -14.96 8.63 13.28
C ARG A 266 -15.47 8.12 11.94
N LYS A 267 -15.15 6.87 11.57
CA LYS A 267 -15.68 6.25 10.35
C LYS A 267 -17.20 6.11 10.42
N LYS A 268 -17.73 5.63 11.55
CA LYS A 268 -19.19 5.54 11.76
C LYS A 268 -19.86 6.90 11.59
N SER A 269 -19.37 7.92 12.30
CA SER A 269 -19.90 9.29 12.22
C SER A 269 -19.76 9.90 10.82
N HIS A 270 -18.67 9.59 10.11
CA HIS A 270 -18.49 10.01 8.72
C HIS A 270 -19.54 9.40 7.79
N ARG A 271 -19.81 8.10 7.89
CA ARG A 271 -20.85 7.43 7.09
C ARG A 271 -22.26 7.92 7.41
N GLU A 272 -22.58 8.13 8.68
CA GLU A 272 -23.86 8.72 9.10
C GLU A 272 -24.03 10.15 8.56
N ARG A 273 -22.94 10.94 8.55
CA ARG A 273 -22.96 12.27 7.94
C ARG A 273 -23.14 12.21 6.43
N MET A 274 -22.50 11.26 5.75
CA MET A 274 -22.65 11.05 4.31
C MET A 274 -24.12 10.74 3.97
N LEU A 275 -24.74 9.78 4.67
CA LEU A 275 -26.16 9.44 4.48
C LEU A 275 -27.08 10.65 4.70
N ARG A 276 -26.87 11.41 5.78
CA ARG A 276 -27.62 12.67 6.03
C ARG A 276 -27.43 13.71 4.94
N ASN A 277 -26.21 13.87 4.42
CA ASN A 277 -25.93 14.80 3.33
C ASN A 277 -26.60 14.34 2.03
N THR A 278 -26.58 13.04 1.72
CA THR A 278 -27.32 12.46 0.58
C THR A 278 -28.82 12.76 0.70
N GLN A 279 -29.42 12.55 1.87
CA GLN A 279 -30.83 12.86 2.12
C GLN A 279 -31.15 14.36 1.92
N ARG A 280 -30.25 15.27 2.33
CA ARG A 280 -30.38 16.72 2.08
C ARG A 280 -30.29 17.05 0.61
N CYS A 281 -29.32 16.50 -0.11
CA CYS A 281 -29.17 16.70 -1.55
C CYS A 281 -30.38 16.19 -2.34
N LEU A 282 -31.07 15.16 -1.83
CA LEU A 282 -32.34 14.64 -2.38
C LEU A 282 -33.58 15.45 -1.95
N GLY A 283 -33.42 16.49 -1.12
CA GLY A 283 -34.52 17.32 -0.61
C GLY A 283 -35.40 16.63 0.44
N LEU A 284 -34.98 15.49 1.00
CA LEU A 284 -35.81 14.68 1.90
C LEU A 284 -35.87 15.20 3.35
N LEU A 285 -34.88 15.99 3.77
CA LEU A 285 -34.80 16.58 5.12
C LEU A 285 -35.21 18.07 5.16
N GLY A 286 -35.98 18.52 4.16
CA GLY A 286 -36.32 19.92 3.94
C GLY A 286 -35.29 20.64 3.06
N ASP A 287 -35.74 21.72 2.43
CA ASP A 287 -35.01 22.45 1.40
C ASP A 287 -34.78 23.93 1.80
N PRO A 288 -33.92 24.21 2.80
CA PRO A 288 -33.66 25.60 3.21
C PRO A 288 -32.85 26.41 2.17
N ASP A 289 -32.10 25.73 1.29
CA ASP A 289 -31.12 26.36 0.39
C ASP A 289 -31.37 26.09 -1.12
N GLY A 290 -32.40 25.31 -1.49
CA GLY A 290 -32.68 24.96 -2.89
C GLY A 290 -31.66 24.00 -3.48
N PHE A 291 -31.51 22.79 -2.90
CA PHE A 291 -30.49 21.81 -3.35
C PHE A 291 -30.75 21.31 -4.77
N ASP A 292 -30.16 22.04 -5.69
CA ASP A 292 -30.21 21.80 -7.11
C ASP A 292 -29.01 20.97 -7.56
N VAL A 293 -29.12 19.66 -7.36
CA VAL A 293 -28.01 18.71 -7.42
C VAL A 293 -28.18 17.75 -8.59
N VAL A 294 -27.07 17.41 -9.23
CA VAL A 294 -27.00 16.36 -10.24
C VAL A 294 -26.16 15.23 -9.67
N PHE A 295 -26.78 14.08 -9.43
CA PHE A 295 -26.05 12.87 -9.07
C PHE A 295 -25.52 12.22 -10.33
N ILE A 296 -24.21 11.99 -10.38
CA ILE A 296 -23.55 11.26 -11.46
C ILE A 296 -22.89 10.03 -10.84
N CYS A 297 -23.49 8.87 -11.05
CA CYS A 297 -22.90 7.61 -10.70
C CYS A 297 -21.98 7.12 -11.81
N VAL A 298 -20.82 6.62 -11.42
CA VAL A 298 -19.86 5.99 -12.32
C VAL A 298 -19.53 4.59 -11.83
N ASP A 299 -19.34 3.68 -12.77
CA ASP A 299 -18.85 2.32 -12.51
C ASP A 299 -17.91 1.93 -13.66
N VAL A 300 -16.79 1.29 -13.34
CA VAL A 300 -15.78 0.91 -14.34
C VAL A 300 -15.43 -0.57 -14.24
N GLU A 301 -15.58 -1.27 -15.36
CA GLU A 301 -15.05 -2.62 -15.52
C GLU A 301 -13.70 -2.57 -16.25
N ALA A 302 -12.71 -3.23 -15.67
CA ALA A 302 -11.38 -3.41 -16.25
C ALA A 302 -11.11 -4.89 -16.50
N LEU A 303 -10.34 -5.20 -17.54
CA LEU A 303 -10.01 -6.60 -17.84
C LEU A 303 -9.16 -7.23 -16.72
N GLU A 304 -9.39 -8.51 -16.43
CA GLU A 304 -8.69 -9.24 -15.36
C GLU A 304 -7.19 -9.46 -15.62
N ARG A 305 -6.75 -9.33 -16.87
CA ARG A 305 -5.36 -9.58 -17.29
C ARG A 305 -4.58 -8.27 -17.40
N LYS A 306 -3.39 -8.26 -16.78
CA LYS A 306 -2.45 -7.13 -16.87
C LYS A 306 -2.22 -6.73 -18.33
N PRO A 307 -2.29 -5.43 -18.67
CA PRO A 307 -2.25 -4.28 -17.77
C PRO A 307 -3.58 -3.87 -17.11
N ASN A 308 -4.64 -4.67 -17.24
CA ASN A 308 -6.00 -4.39 -16.76
C ASN A 308 -6.60 -3.13 -17.40
N PRO A 309 -6.60 -3.03 -18.75
CA PRO A 309 -7.20 -1.88 -19.41
C PRO A 309 -8.69 -1.79 -19.07
N VAL A 310 -9.19 -0.55 -18.98
CA VAL A 310 -10.62 -0.26 -18.85
C VAL A 310 -11.34 -0.80 -20.09
N SER A 311 -12.34 -1.65 -19.88
CA SER A 311 -13.14 -2.24 -20.96
C SER A 311 -14.53 -1.63 -21.07
N GLU A 312 -15.14 -1.25 -19.94
CA GLU A 312 -16.50 -0.73 -19.90
C GLU A 312 -16.62 0.41 -18.89
N ILE A 313 -17.45 1.40 -19.21
CA ILE A 313 -17.77 2.53 -18.35
C ILE A 313 -19.29 2.65 -18.28
N GLY A 314 -19.83 2.60 -17.07
CA GLY A 314 -21.20 2.89 -16.75
C GLY A 314 -21.34 4.29 -16.21
N ILE A 315 -22.35 5.01 -16.69
CA ILE A 315 -22.70 6.34 -16.18
C ILE A 315 -24.20 6.36 -15.96
N ALA A 316 -24.65 6.69 -14.75
CA ALA A 316 -26.06 6.91 -14.46
C ALA A 316 -26.25 8.28 -13.84
N ILE A 317 -27.25 9.03 -14.30
CA ILE A 317 -27.42 10.44 -13.96
C ILE A 317 -28.84 10.70 -13.50
N LEU A 318 -28.97 11.35 -12.34
CA LEU A 318 -30.23 11.84 -11.80
C LEU A 318 -30.13 13.32 -11.47
N ASP A 319 -30.98 14.13 -12.11
CA ASP A 319 -31.13 15.55 -11.82
C ASP A 319 -32.27 15.74 -10.80
N THR A 320 -32.00 16.34 -9.64
CA THR A 320 -33.03 16.52 -8.60
C THR A 320 -34.12 17.53 -8.99
N ARG A 321 -33.95 18.28 -10.08
CA ARG A 321 -35.04 19.08 -10.64
C ARG A 321 -36.15 18.20 -11.23
N ASP A 322 -35.78 17.06 -11.81
CA ASP A 322 -36.71 16.14 -12.46
C ASP A 322 -37.55 15.37 -11.43
N THR A 323 -37.10 15.28 -10.17
CA THR A 323 -37.84 14.62 -9.08
C THR A 323 -38.89 15.50 -8.43
N LYS A 324 -38.90 16.82 -8.71
CA LYS A 324 -39.84 17.77 -8.08
C LYS A 324 -41.27 17.44 -8.45
N GLY A 325 -42.11 17.18 -7.43
CA GLY A 325 -43.51 16.81 -7.61
C GLY A 325 -43.75 15.37 -8.05
N VAL A 326 -42.70 14.54 -8.13
CA VAL A 326 -42.80 13.11 -8.39
C VAL A 326 -42.71 12.37 -7.06
N ASP A 327 -43.72 11.55 -6.75
CA ASP A 327 -43.70 10.70 -5.56
C ASP A 327 -42.54 9.69 -5.66
N PRO A 328 -41.59 9.65 -4.71
CA PRO A 328 -40.49 8.70 -4.74
C PRO A 328 -40.96 7.24 -4.69
N ASN A 329 -42.13 6.96 -4.12
CA ASN A 329 -42.63 5.62 -3.86
C ASN A 329 -41.67 4.79 -2.96
N ILE A 330 -42.01 3.52 -2.71
CA ILE A 330 -41.18 2.58 -1.97
C ILE A 330 -39.82 2.45 -2.65
N VAL A 331 -38.75 2.57 -1.86
CA VAL A 331 -37.34 2.49 -2.28
C VAL A 331 -36.95 3.39 -3.48
N GLY A 332 -37.70 4.47 -3.72
CA GLY A 332 -37.38 5.43 -4.78
C GLY A 332 -37.84 5.02 -6.18
N ARG A 333 -38.70 3.99 -6.30
CA ARG A 333 -39.19 3.46 -7.58
C ARG A 333 -39.84 4.51 -8.49
N GLY A 334 -40.46 5.55 -7.93
CA GLY A 334 -41.04 6.64 -8.71
C GLY A 334 -39.99 7.52 -9.40
N TRP A 335 -38.75 7.53 -8.89
CA TRP A 335 -37.64 8.30 -9.47
C TRP A 335 -36.74 7.48 -10.39
N TRP A 336 -36.80 6.16 -10.37
CA TRP A 336 -35.96 5.32 -11.25
C TRP A 336 -36.14 5.63 -12.74
N PRO A 337 -37.35 5.88 -13.27
CA PRO A 337 -37.53 6.24 -14.68
C PRO A 337 -36.87 7.57 -15.09
N LEU A 338 -36.49 8.41 -14.12
CA LEU A 338 -35.83 9.69 -14.34
C LEU A 338 -34.30 9.55 -14.49
N ILE A 339 -33.77 8.36 -14.17
CA ILE A 339 -32.34 8.07 -14.26
C ILE A 339 -31.95 7.87 -15.74
N LYS A 340 -31.02 8.70 -16.21
CA LYS A 340 -30.43 8.56 -17.55
C LYS A 340 -29.18 7.71 -17.46
N THR A 341 -29.13 6.60 -18.17
CA THR A 341 -28.01 5.64 -18.09
C THR A 341 -27.31 5.49 -19.44
N HIS A 342 -25.98 5.52 -19.39
CA HIS A 342 -25.09 5.31 -20.51
C HIS A 342 -24.17 4.14 -20.22
N HIS A 343 -23.88 3.38 -21.26
CA HIS A 343 -22.93 2.28 -21.21
C HIS A 343 -21.96 2.40 -22.37
N LEU A 344 -20.68 2.64 -22.07
CA LEU A 344 -19.62 2.81 -23.05
C LEU A 344 -18.72 1.59 -22.98
N ARG A 345 -18.49 0.93 -24.10
CA ARG A 345 -17.53 -0.17 -24.22
C ARG A 345 -16.36 0.28 -25.07
N VAL A 346 -15.15 0.18 -24.54
CA VAL A 346 -13.94 0.60 -25.27
C VAL A 346 -13.76 -0.32 -26.47
N TYR A 347 -13.79 0.26 -27.68
CA TYR A 347 -13.89 -0.48 -28.94
C TYR A 347 -12.81 -1.56 -29.09
N GLU A 348 -11.56 -1.23 -28.74
CA GLU A 348 -10.40 -2.12 -28.81
C GLU A 348 -10.53 -3.36 -27.92
N PHE A 349 -11.33 -3.27 -26.86
CA PHE A 349 -11.51 -4.31 -25.86
C PHE A 349 -12.91 -4.93 -25.89
N ALA A 350 -13.82 -4.46 -26.75
CA ALA A 350 -15.21 -4.88 -26.78
C ALA A 350 -15.40 -6.39 -27.04
N GLY A 351 -14.46 -7.03 -27.75
CA GLY A 351 -14.46 -8.48 -27.97
C GLY A 351 -13.95 -9.33 -26.79
N LEU A 352 -13.46 -8.69 -25.72
CA LEU A 352 -12.92 -9.36 -24.54
C LEU A 352 -13.96 -9.38 -23.42
N ARG A 353 -13.91 -10.42 -22.59
CA ARG A 353 -14.85 -10.63 -21.48
C ARG A 353 -14.13 -11.23 -20.29
N ASN A 354 -14.40 -10.71 -19.10
CA ASN A 354 -13.93 -11.27 -17.83
C ASN A 354 -14.64 -12.60 -17.52
N TYR A 355 -13.88 -13.59 -17.05
CA TYR A 355 -14.41 -14.93 -16.74
C TYR A 355 -13.68 -15.66 -15.60
N GLN A 356 -12.47 -15.23 -15.23
CA GLN A 356 -11.61 -15.99 -14.33
C GLN A 356 -11.95 -15.74 -12.86
N PHE A 357 -12.26 -14.50 -12.50
CA PHE A 357 -12.58 -14.08 -11.13
C PHE A 357 -14.02 -13.60 -11.02
N VAL A 358 -14.48 -12.87 -12.05
CA VAL A 358 -15.84 -12.33 -12.15
C VAL A 358 -16.36 -12.59 -13.56
N LYS A 359 -17.53 -13.21 -13.67
CA LYS A 359 -18.16 -13.44 -14.97
C LYS A 359 -18.90 -12.19 -15.42
N GLY A 360 -18.24 -11.35 -16.21
CA GLY A 360 -18.84 -10.14 -16.80
C GLY A 360 -20.01 -10.44 -17.73
N CYS A 361 -20.88 -9.47 -18.01
CA CYS A 361 -21.94 -9.58 -19.01
C CYS A 361 -22.05 -8.31 -19.90
N PRO A 362 -20.97 -7.95 -20.61
CA PRO A 362 -20.87 -6.68 -21.35
C PRO A 362 -21.96 -6.44 -22.39
N ASP A 363 -22.53 -7.50 -22.93
CA ASP A 363 -23.55 -7.44 -23.98
C ASP A 363 -24.99 -7.26 -23.45
N ALA A 364 -25.19 -7.33 -22.13
CA ALA A 364 -26.51 -7.36 -21.49
C ALA A 364 -26.88 -6.03 -20.81
N PHE A 365 -26.76 -4.92 -21.53
CA PHE A 365 -27.18 -3.60 -21.02
C PHE A 365 -28.71 -3.46 -21.02
N ASP A 366 -29.31 -3.27 -19.85
CA ASP A 366 -30.77 -3.28 -19.66
C ASP A 366 -31.43 -1.92 -19.85
N PHE A 367 -30.66 -0.83 -19.79
CA PHE A 367 -31.18 0.55 -19.71
C PHE A 367 -30.96 1.36 -21.00
N GLY A 368 -30.67 0.69 -22.12
CA GLY A 368 -30.51 1.33 -23.42
C GLY A 368 -29.61 0.55 -24.37
N THR A 369 -28.85 1.27 -25.18
CA THR A 369 -27.90 0.70 -26.14
C THR A 369 -26.47 1.09 -25.77
N SER A 370 -25.56 0.13 -25.83
CA SER A 370 -24.13 0.40 -25.58
C SER A 370 -23.52 1.21 -26.71
N THR A 371 -22.64 2.15 -26.40
CA THR A 371 -21.81 2.88 -27.37
C THR A 371 -20.39 2.34 -27.36
N PHE A 372 -19.66 2.56 -28.45
CA PHE A 372 -18.34 1.96 -28.66
C PHE A 372 -17.27 2.99 -29.03
N PRO A 373 -16.91 3.92 -28.11
CA PRO A 373 -15.80 4.83 -28.36
C PRO A 373 -14.47 4.06 -28.38
N THR A 374 -13.51 4.57 -29.16
CA THR A 374 -12.12 4.09 -29.09
C THR A 374 -11.46 4.54 -27.80
N ASN A 375 -10.38 3.88 -27.40
CA ASN A 375 -9.58 4.28 -26.25
C ASN A 375 -9.06 5.73 -26.37
N ALA A 376 -8.84 6.22 -27.59
CA ALA A 376 -8.43 7.60 -27.83
C ALA A 376 -9.56 8.63 -27.65
N THR A 377 -10.82 8.23 -27.83
CA THR A 377 -11.99 9.12 -27.83
C THR A 377 -12.91 8.94 -26.63
N VAL A 378 -12.65 7.93 -25.78
CA VAL A 378 -13.51 7.60 -24.64
C VAL A 378 -13.62 8.75 -23.65
N ALA A 379 -12.54 9.49 -23.40
CA ALA A 379 -12.56 10.65 -22.52
C ALA A 379 -13.46 11.77 -23.08
N ASP A 380 -13.39 12.04 -24.38
CA ASP A 380 -14.25 13.01 -25.06
C ASP A 380 -15.72 12.59 -25.01
N SER A 381 -16.02 11.31 -25.25
CA SER A 381 -17.39 10.77 -25.15
C SER A 381 -17.97 10.89 -23.74
N ILE A 382 -17.15 10.69 -22.70
CA ILE A 382 -17.57 10.91 -21.31
C ILE A 382 -17.86 12.39 -21.06
N MET A 383 -16.98 13.28 -21.54
CA MET A 383 -17.17 14.73 -21.39
C MET A 383 -18.41 15.22 -22.13
N GLU A 384 -18.71 14.70 -23.32
CA GLU A 384 -19.96 14.98 -24.04
C GLU A 384 -21.20 14.63 -23.21
N ILE A 385 -21.17 13.51 -22.49
CA ILE A 385 -22.24 13.13 -21.57
C ILE A 385 -22.32 14.15 -20.42
N PHE A 386 -21.21 14.57 -19.83
CA PHE A 386 -21.22 15.49 -18.67
C PHE A 386 -21.51 16.96 -19.02
N ASN A 387 -21.20 17.39 -20.24
CA ASN A 387 -21.27 18.78 -20.69
C ASN A 387 -22.58 19.52 -20.40
N PRO A 388 -23.78 18.92 -20.55
CA PRO A 388 -25.04 19.59 -20.20
C PRO A 388 -25.08 20.11 -18.77
N TRP A 389 -24.47 19.40 -17.82
CA TRP A 389 -24.50 19.76 -16.40
C TRP A 389 -23.29 20.61 -15.96
N LEU A 390 -22.15 20.46 -16.65
CA LEU A 390 -20.95 21.27 -16.41
C LEU A 390 -21.13 22.72 -16.90
N ASN A 391 -21.73 22.90 -18.09
CA ASN A 391 -21.96 24.22 -18.67
C ASN A 391 -22.97 25.03 -17.85
N ASP A 392 -23.97 24.35 -17.28
CA ASP A 392 -24.99 24.95 -16.42
C ASP A 392 -24.47 25.24 -14.99
N GLN A 393 -23.19 24.98 -14.71
CA GLN A 393 -22.54 25.18 -13.40
C GLN A 393 -23.34 24.54 -12.25
N ARG A 394 -23.89 23.35 -12.49
CA ARG A 394 -24.71 22.63 -11.52
C ARG A 394 -23.86 22.07 -10.39
N ASN A 395 -24.47 21.89 -9.22
CA ASN A 395 -23.83 21.18 -8.12
C ASN A 395 -23.83 19.67 -8.43
N ILE A 396 -22.66 19.13 -8.78
CA ILE A 396 -22.52 17.72 -9.14
C ILE A 396 -22.07 16.93 -7.91
N VAL A 397 -22.72 15.80 -7.66
CA VAL A 397 -22.30 14.83 -6.66
C VAL A 397 -21.98 13.51 -7.34
N VAL A 398 -20.72 13.08 -7.24
CA VAL A 398 -20.28 11.79 -7.77
C VAL A 398 -20.77 10.67 -6.85
N VAL A 399 -21.32 9.60 -7.42
CA VAL A 399 -21.80 8.42 -6.70
C VAL A 399 -21.05 7.19 -7.18
N GLY A 400 -20.80 6.23 -6.30
CA GLY A 400 -20.23 4.93 -6.66
C GLY A 400 -20.45 3.86 -5.60
N HIS A 401 -19.86 2.69 -5.83
CA HIS A 401 -19.90 1.56 -4.91
C HIS A 401 -18.47 1.07 -4.64
N ASP A 402 -17.82 1.62 -3.60
CA ASP A 402 -16.35 1.73 -3.49
C ASP A 402 -15.74 2.76 -4.46
N VAL A 403 -16.24 4.00 -4.38
CA VAL A 403 -16.00 5.10 -5.35
C VAL A 403 -14.51 5.42 -5.59
N LYS A 404 -13.64 5.04 -4.66
CA LYS A 404 -12.19 5.28 -4.77
C LYS A 404 -11.56 4.51 -5.91
N GLN A 405 -12.07 3.31 -6.19
CA GLN A 405 -11.57 2.48 -7.27
C GLN A 405 -11.92 3.10 -8.62
N ASP A 406 -13.18 3.51 -8.80
CA ASP A 406 -13.64 4.14 -10.04
C ASP A 406 -12.93 5.47 -10.32
N ILE A 407 -12.74 6.31 -9.29
CA ILE A 407 -11.99 7.57 -9.43
C ILE A 407 -10.56 7.32 -9.94
N ALA A 408 -9.92 6.23 -9.51
CA ALA A 408 -8.58 5.89 -9.98
C ALA A 408 -8.58 5.56 -11.49
N TYR A 409 -9.54 4.76 -11.95
CA TYR A 409 -9.69 4.44 -13.38
C TYR A 409 -9.99 5.67 -14.23
N PHE A 410 -10.88 6.56 -13.79
CA PHE A 410 -11.14 7.81 -14.51
C PHE A 410 -9.88 8.69 -14.58
N THR A 411 -9.07 8.73 -13.52
CA THR A 411 -7.79 9.45 -13.54
C THR A 411 -6.83 8.86 -14.56
N GLU A 412 -6.79 7.53 -14.72
CA GLU A 412 -6.00 6.85 -15.77
C GLU A 412 -6.49 7.19 -17.19
N LEU A 413 -7.80 7.44 -17.36
CA LEU A 413 -8.40 7.95 -18.60
C LEU A 413 -8.17 9.47 -18.81
N GLY A 414 -7.46 10.14 -17.88
CA GLY A 414 -7.18 11.57 -17.96
C GLY A 414 -8.30 12.47 -17.45
N LEU A 415 -9.33 11.91 -16.81
CA LEU A 415 -10.47 12.63 -16.26
C LEU A 415 -10.44 12.60 -14.73
N ASP A 416 -10.23 13.74 -14.09
CA ASP A 416 -10.30 13.82 -12.64
C ASP A 416 -11.69 14.24 -12.17
N LEU A 417 -12.50 13.23 -11.82
CA LEU A 417 -13.88 13.38 -11.34
C LEU A 417 -14.02 14.31 -10.13
N ARG A 418 -12.95 14.53 -9.36
CA ARG A 418 -12.96 15.42 -8.19
C ARG A 418 -13.09 16.89 -8.59
N PHE A 419 -12.66 17.25 -9.80
CA PHE A 419 -12.87 18.60 -10.34
C PHE A 419 -14.28 18.80 -10.91
N LEU A 420 -14.95 17.72 -11.35
CA LEU A 420 -16.33 17.77 -11.84
C LEU A 420 -17.32 17.99 -10.69
N GLY A 421 -17.09 17.36 -9.54
CA GLY A 421 -18.00 17.39 -8.38
C GLY A 421 -17.99 18.67 -7.54
N GLY A 422 -17.36 19.77 -8.02
CA GLY A 422 -17.39 21.08 -7.35
C GLY A 422 -17.27 21.02 -5.83
N LEU A 423 -16.11 20.63 -5.28
CA LEU A 423 -15.83 20.50 -3.83
C LEU A 423 -16.75 19.56 -3.01
N ALA A 424 -17.83 19.01 -3.58
CA ALA A 424 -18.73 18.10 -2.87
C ALA A 424 -18.07 16.73 -2.67
N GLU A 425 -18.24 16.19 -1.47
CA GLU A 425 -17.75 14.86 -1.14
C GLU A 425 -18.52 13.80 -1.94
N PRO A 426 -17.86 12.85 -2.62
CA PRO A 426 -18.53 11.75 -3.31
C PRO A 426 -19.37 10.89 -2.36
N VAL A 427 -20.48 10.35 -2.85
CA VAL A 427 -21.34 9.41 -2.13
C VAL A 427 -20.93 7.98 -2.46
N ASP A 428 -20.55 7.23 -1.43
CA ASP A 428 -20.25 5.82 -1.56
C ASP A 428 -21.41 4.98 -0.99
N THR A 429 -22.03 4.18 -1.87
CA THR A 429 -23.20 3.38 -1.52
C THR A 429 -22.89 2.27 -0.51
N GLN A 430 -21.63 1.79 -0.41
CA GLN A 430 -21.25 0.88 0.68
C GLN A 430 -21.24 1.60 2.03
N ASP A 431 -20.77 2.84 2.06
CA ASP A 431 -20.67 3.63 3.29
C ASP A 431 -22.06 4.04 3.81
N ILE A 432 -22.94 4.53 2.94
CA ILE A 432 -24.32 4.88 3.37
C ILE A 432 -25.16 3.65 3.70
N HIS A 433 -24.93 2.50 3.05
CA HIS A 433 -25.58 1.22 3.42
C HIS A 433 -25.14 0.77 4.82
N GLN A 434 -23.84 0.85 5.12
CA GLN A 434 -23.30 0.56 6.45
C GLN A 434 -23.93 1.44 7.53
N ALA A 435 -24.13 2.73 7.24
CA ALA A 435 -24.84 3.64 8.15
C ALA A 435 -26.28 3.18 8.39
N TRP A 436 -27.06 2.98 7.32
CA TRP A 436 -28.46 2.54 7.39
C TRP A 436 -28.67 1.19 8.09
N ARG A 437 -27.74 0.25 7.95
CA ARG A 437 -27.80 -1.06 8.63
C ARG A 437 -27.17 -1.07 10.02
N GLY A 438 -26.51 0.02 10.44
CA GLY A 438 -25.70 0.03 11.66
C GLY A 438 -24.56 -0.99 11.65
N SER A 439 -24.05 -1.33 10.45
CA SER A 439 -23.04 -2.38 10.23
C SER A 439 -21.66 -1.78 9.96
N THR A 440 -20.60 -2.52 10.26
CA THR A 440 -19.22 -2.17 9.89
C THR A 440 -18.71 -2.89 8.64
N ASN A 441 -19.46 -3.87 8.14
CA ASN A 441 -19.06 -4.68 7.01
C ASN A 441 -19.63 -4.10 5.72
N GLY A 442 -18.76 -3.81 4.74
CA GLY A 442 -19.17 -3.47 3.38
C GLY A 442 -19.86 -4.67 2.74
N ARG A 443 -20.85 -4.40 1.90
CA ARG A 443 -21.59 -5.41 1.15
C ARG A 443 -21.48 -5.08 -0.33
N SER A 444 -21.37 -6.11 -1.15
CA SER A 444 -21.44 -6.01 -2.61
C SER A 444 -22.77 -5.39 -3.06
N LEU A 445 -22.79 -4.77 -4.23
CA LEU A 445 -23.99 -4.15 -4.82
C LEU A 445 -25.20 -5.09 -4.81
N SER A 446 -25.05 -6.34 -5.27
CA SER A 446 -26.11 -7.36 -5.22
C SER A 446 -26.72 -7.55 -3.83
N ALA A 447 -25.89 -7.54 -2.79
CA ALA A 447 -26.34 -7.73 -1.41
C ALA A 447 -27.04 -6.47 -0.86
N VAL A 448 -26.61 -5.28 -1.28
CA VAL A 448 -27.30 -4.02 -0.98
C VAL A 448 -28.69 -3.99 -1.64
N LEU A 449 -28.77 -4.35 -2.92
CA LEU A 449 -30.04 -4.42 -3.66
C LEU A 449 -30.99 -5.45 -3.06
N ASN A 450 -30.49 -6.62 -2.65
CA ASN A 450 -31.29 -7.64 -1.95
C ASN A 450 -31.82 -7.13 -0.59
N ASP A 451 -31.01 -6.39 0.17
CA ASP A 451 -31.47 -5.80 1.44
C ASP A 451 -32.59 -4.76 1.26
N LEU A 452 -32.67 -4.14 0.08
CA LEU A 452 -33.70 -3.17 -0.32
C LEU A 452 -34.87 -3.81 -1.07
N ASP A 453 -34.86 -5.13 -1.28
CA ASP A 453 -35.84 -5.85 -2.11
C ASP A 453 -35.95 -5.27 -3.54
N ILE A 454 -34.79 -4.92 -4.12
CA ILE A 454 -34.66 -4.44 -5.49
C ILE A 454 -34.25 -5.61 -6.37
N ALA A 455 -35.17 -6.03 -7.24
CA ALA A 455 -34.90 -7.02 -8.28
C ALA A 455 -33.82 -6.49 -9.24
N HIS A 456 -32.80 -7.31 -9.46
CA HIS A 456 -31.67 -6.96 -10.31
C HIS A 456 -31.22 -8.14 -11.15
N ARG A 457 -30.62 -7.86 -12.29
CA ARG A 457 -30.04 -8.83 -13.21
C ARG A 457 -28.86 -8.19 -13.94
N HIS A 458 -28.06 -9.01 -14.61
CA HIS A 458 -26.95 -8.54 -15.45
C HIS A 458 -26.00 -7.56 -14.73
N LEU A 459 -25.71 -7.82 -13.45
CA LEU A 459 -24.58 -7.19 -12.76
C LEU A 459 -23.26 -7.63 -13.41
N HIS A 460 -22.20 -6.84 -13.26
CA HIS A 460 -20.97 -6.92 -14.06
C HIS A 460 -21.18 -6.50 -15.52
N ASN A 461 -22.07 -5.54 -15.69
CA ASN A 461 -22.21 -4.69 -16.86
C ASN A 461 -22.19 -3.27 -16.30
N ALA A 462 -21.15 -2.51 -16.62
CA ALA A 462 -20.89 -1.26 -15.91
C ALA A 462 -22.08 -0.30 -15.96
N GLY A 463 -22.80 -0.26 -17.09
CA GLY A 463 -24.02 0.57 -17.23
C GLY A 463 -25.14 0.15 -16.28
N ASN A 464 -25.41 -1.15 -16.16
CA ASN A 464 -26.38 -1.67 -15.21
C ASN A 464 -25.95 -1.42 -13.76
N ASP A 465 -24.66 -1.65 -13.46
CA ASP A 465 -24.12 -1.47 -12.11
C ASP A 465 -24.20 0.00 -11.66
N ALA A 466 -23.89 0.95 -12.55
CA ALA A 466 -24.10 2.38 -12.29
C ALA A 466 -25.58 2.73 -12.05
N HIS A 467 -26.50 2.18 -12.86
CA HIS A 467 -27.95 2.41 -12.68
C HIS A 467 -28.44 1.86 -11.33
N TYR A 468 -28.14 0.59 -11.04
CA TYR A 468 -28.54 -0.04 -9.80
C TYR A 468 -27.87 0.59 -8.57
N THR A 469 -26.67 1.14 -8.71
CA THR A 469 -26.01 1.90 -7.65
C THR A 469 -26.78 3.18 -7.31
N LEU A 470 -27.30 3.93 -8.30
CA LEU A 470 -28.21 5.05 -8.02
C LEU A 470 -29.51 4.57 -7.39
N CYS A 471 -30.13 3.50 -7.89
CA CYS A 471 -31.34 2.93 -7.27
C CYS A 471 -31.08 2.55 -5.80
N ALA A 472 -29.92 1.96 -5.50
CA ALA A 472 -29.52 1.63 -4.14
C ALA A 472 -29.35 2.89 -3.27
N MET A 473 -28.69 3.93 -3.78
CA MET A 473 -28.55 5.21 -3.08
C MET A 473 -29.92 5.80 -2.70
N LEU A 474 -30.84 5.86 -3.67
CA LEU A 474 -32.20 6.35 -3.44
C LEU A 474 -32.95 5.49 -2.41
N GLY A 475 -32.89 4.17 -2.57
CA GLY A 475 -33.55 3.23 -1.68
C GLY A 475 -33.05 3.35 -0.24
N ILE A 476 -31.72 3.44 -0.04
CA ILE A 476 -31.11 3.61 1.29
C ILE A 476 -31.58 4.92 1.92
N ALA A 477 -31.49 6.04 1.19
CA ALA A 477 -31.83 7.36 1.72
C ALA A 477 -33.30 7.44 2.17
N LEU A 478 -34.24 6.91 1.36
CA LEU A 478 -35.67 6.90 1.64
C LEU A 478 -36.05 5.93 2.77
N GLU A 479 -35.51 4.72 2.76
CA GLU A 479 -35.81 3.72 3.79
C GLU A 479 -35.25 4.10 5.17
N ASP A 480 -34.14 4.85 5.21
CA ASP A 480 -33.61 5.39 6.45
C ASP A 480 -34.57 6.43 7.07
N ILE A 481 -35.10 7.35 6.26
CA ILE A 481 -36.10 8.33 6.72
C ILE A 481 -37.38 7.66 7.18
N ARG A 482 -37.91 6.69 6.41
CA ARG A 482 -39.10 5.94 6.81
C ARG A 482 -38.91 5.26 8.17
N LYS A 483 -37.73 4.68 8.42
CA LYS A 483 -37.39 4.07 9.73
C LYS A 483 -37.36 5.11 10.85
N GLU A 484 -36.76 6.28 10.62
CA GLU A 484 -36.73 7.37 11.62
C GLU A 484 -38.14 7.88 11.97
N GLU A 485 -39.02 8.02 10.98
CA GLU A 485 -40.42 8.42 11.17
C GLU A 485 -41.22 7.37 11.93
N GLU A 486 -41.09 6.09 11.57
CA GLU A 486 -41.74 4.98 12.29
C GLU A 486 -41.28 4.90 13.76
N LEU A 487 -39.98 5.11 14.02
CA LEU A 487 -39.42 5.15 15.37
C LEU A 487 -39.99 6.32 16.17
N SER A 488 -40.06 7.51 15.56
CA SER A 488 -40.60 8.72 16.18
C SER A 488 -42.08 8.57 16.51
N ASN A 489 -42.88 8.04 15.58
CA ASN A 489 -44.30 7.75 15.78
C ASN A 489 -44.53 6.70 16.88
N LYS A 490 -43.70 5.65 16.95
CA LYS A 490 -43.74 4.65 18.03
C LYS A 490 -43.34 5.20 19.40
N MET A 491 -42.51 6.24 19.45
CA MET A 491 -42.16 6.92 20.70
C MET A 491 -43.30 7.83 21.15
N LEU A 492 -43.91 8.58 20.24
CA LEU A 492 -45.05 9.45 20.53
C LEU A 492 -46.27 8.66 21.04
N SER A 493 -46.58 7.52 20.42
CA SER A 493 -47.70 6.66 20.83
C SER A 493 -47.51 5.90 22.15
N LYS A 494 -46.33 6.01 22.78
CA LYS A 494 -46.05 5.45 24.13
C LYS A 494 -46.09 6.50 25.24
N VAL A 495 -46.26 7.78 24.88
CA VAL A 495 -46.33 8.91 25.83
C VAL A 495 -47.79 9.27 26.15
N ASP A 496 -48.73 8.85 25.31
CA ASP A 496 -50.17 8.73 25.61
C ASP A 496 -50.48 7.38 26.27
#